data_AF-A0A6C0EX36-F1
#
_entry.id   AF-A0A6C0EX36-F1
#
_cell.length_a   1.000
_cell.length_b   1.000
_cell.length_c   1.000
_cell.angle_alpha   90.00
_cell.angle_beta   90.00
_cell.angle_gamma   90.00
#
_symmetry.space_group_name_H-M   'P 1'
#
loop_
_entity.id
_entity.type
_entity.pdbx_description
1 polymer ?
#
loop_
_entity_poly.entity_id
_entity_poly.type
_entity_poly.pdbx_seq_one_letter_code
_entity_poly.pdbx_strand_id
1 'polypeptide(L)'
;MENIGISLGWRCGAVESAINILNLRITKKQGYKTCPFDIGVFNYIGVCKCLEDNFKNFTNPSYLTLKKAPKMKQHLGDNQNDDEYFIFNTYYNFVFNHESPGHGNLYKSENWEFGPDHFIKNNFEKFIERYDNRIANFRNYLNSGHHINFVLLRYNDIPCKLETILNTHYPTLNYNIHVLIKHSSESLNLTRTNTAEGLNNFEKTYLAYMNIQENEYPEEYARFNKEIDTNMFDTSNSRIILK
;
A
#
# COMPACT_ATOMS: atom_id res chain seq x y z
N MET A 1 -11.88 20.54 12.14
CA MET A 1 -11.12 20.14 10.94
C MET A 1 -11.54 18.74 10.57
N GLU A 2 -11.85 18.51 9.29
CA GLU A 2 -12.15 17.17 8.80
C GLU A 2 -10.87 16.32 8.77
N ASN A 3 -11.01 15.02 9.07
CA ASN A 3 -9.92 14.05 9.04
C ASN A 3 -10.02 13.24 7.75
N ILE A 4 -8.91 13.07 7.02
CA ILE A 4 -8.88 12.28 5.79
C ILE A 4 -7.89 11.13 5.92
N GLY A 5 -8.41 9.91 5.91
CA GLY A 5 -7.59 8.70 5.86
C GLY A 5 -7.11 8.39 4.44
N ILE A 6 -5.79 8.22 4.27
CA ILE A 6 -5.17 7.85 2.99
C ILE A 6 -4.36 6.56 3.19
N SER A 7 -4.64 5.55 2.36
CA SER A 7 -3.82 4.34 2.31
C SER A 7 -2.47 4.66 1.70
N LEU A 8 -1.40 4.10 2.27
CA LEU A 8 -0.07 4.07 1.65
C LEU A 8 0.32 2.65 1.20
N GLY A 9 -0.63 1.72 1.12
CA GLY A 9 -0.49 0.49 0.35
C GLY A 9 -0.42 -0.81 1.16
N TRP A 10 0.55 -1.66 0.80
CA TRP A 10 0.57 -3.13 0.91
C TRP A 10 -0.52 -3.85 0.11
N ARG A 11 -1.79 -3.49 0.29
CA ARG A 11 -2.95 -4.05 -0.45
C ARG A 11 -4.21 -3.26 -0.15
N CYS A 12 -5.30 -3.56 -0.85
CA CYS A 12 -6.63 -3.00 -0.61
C CYS A 12 -7.11 -3.09 0.87
N GLY A 13 -6.60 -4.04 1.65
CA GLY A 13 -6.89 -4.17 3.08
C GLY A 13 -6.49 -2.96 3.95
N ALA A 14 -5.56 -2.11 3.51
CA ALA A 14 -5.27 -0.85 4.21
C ALA A 14 -6.46 0.12 4.14
N VAL A 15 -7.14 0.17 2.99
CA VAL A 15 -8.37 0.95 2.81
C VAL A 15 -9.50 0.40 3.68
N GLU A 16 -9.68 -0.92 3.68
CA GLU A 16 -10.70 -1.56 4.53
C GLU A 16 -10.44 -1.28 6.01
N SER A 17 -9.19 -1.31 6.45
CA SER A 17 -8.83 -1.02 7.83
C SER A 17 -9.07 0.46 8.17
N ALA A 18 -8.72 1.37 7.27
CA ALA A 18 -8.96 2.81 7.44
C ALA A 18 -10.45 3.14 7.59
N ILE A 19 -11.32 2.44 6.85
CA ILE A 19 -12.78 2.64 6.90
C ILE A 19 -13.39 1.91 8.11
N ASN A 20 -13.19 0.59 8.19
CA ASN A 20 -13.99 -0.28 9.07
C ASN A 20 -13.41 -0.45 10.48
N ILE A 21 -12.09 -0.33 10.65
CA ILE A 21 -11.41 -0.60 11.93
C ILE A 21 -11.05 0.71 12.62
N LEU A 22 -10.52 1.67 11.86
CA LEU A 22 -10.03 2.93 12.41
C LEU A 22 -11.05 4.07 12.30
N ASN A 23 -12.04 3.96 11.41
CA ASN A 23 -13.00 5.02 11.11
C ASN A 23 -12.31 6.36 10.76
N LEU A 24 -11.20 6.29 10.02
CA LEU A 24 -10.39 7.43 9.59
C LEU A 24 -10.71 7.89 8.18
N ARG A 25 -11.46 7.09 7.42
CA ARG A 25 -11.70 7.31 5.99
C ARG A 25 -13.16 7.11 5.63
N ILE A 26 -13.71 8.06 4.89
CA ILE A 26 -15.05 7.94 4.28
C ILE A 26 -14.99 7.11 2.99
N THR A 27 -16.14 6.58 2.58
CA THR A 27 -16.28 5.77 1.37
C THR A 27 -16.36 6.62 0.09
N LYS A 28 -16.21 5.98 -1.08
CA LYS A 28 -16.42 6.66 -2.38
C LYS A 28 -17.84 7.25 -2.50
N LYS A 29 -18.86 6.54 -1.99
CA LYS A 29 -20.26 7.01 -1.99
C LYS A 29 -20.44 8.28 -1.16
N GLN A 30 -19.58 8.48 -0.17
CA GLN A 30 -19.57 9.67 0.70
C GLN A 30 -18.66 10.79 0.15
N GLY A 31 -18.07 10.62 -1.04
CA GLY A 31 -17.25 11.64 -1.70
C GLY A 31 -15.73 11.39 -1.67
N TYR A 32 -15.27 10.24 -1.16
CA TYR A 32 -13.85 9.90 -1.24
C TYR A 32 -13.39 9.71 -2.70
N LYS A 33 -12.36 10.43 -3.10
CA LYS A 33 -11.68 10.30 -4.39
C LYS A 33 -10.49 9.37 -4.24
N THR A 34 -10.40 8.33 -5.06
CA THR A 34 -9.34 7.32 -4.94
C THR A 34 -7.95 7.92 -5.07
N CYS A 35 -7.04 7.45 -4.22
CA CYS A 35 -5.61 7.78 -4.22
C CYS A 35 -4.77 6.66 -4.88
N PRO A 36 -3.49 6.90 -5.20
CA PRO A 36 -2.66 5.95 -5.95
C PRO A 36 -2.45 4.63 -5.21
N PHE A 37 -2.33 4.67 -3.89
CA PHE A 37 -1.97 3.48 -3.09
C PHE A 37 -3.18 2.71 -2.53
N ASP A 38 -4.37 2.95 -3.07
CA ASP A 38 -5.61 2.40 -2.50
C ASP A 38 -5.83 0.92 -2.81
N ILE A 39 -5.44 0.45 -4.00
CA ILE A 39 -5.91 -0.86 -4.48
C ILE A 39 -4.81 -1.81 -4.96
N GLY A 40 -3.66 -1.30 -5.41
CA GLY A 40 -2.52 -2.14 -5.77
C GLY A 40 -1.75 -2.69 -4.56
N VAL A 41 -0.70 -3.44 -4.86
CA VAL A 41 0.28 -3.92 -3.89
C VAL A 41 1.53 -3.05 -3.99
N PHE A 42 1.72 -2.24 -2.96
CA PHE A 42 2.79 -1.25 -2.87
C PHE A 42 3.66 -1.55 -1.65
N ASN A 43 4.97 -1.63 -1.88
CA ASN A 43 5.92 -1.81 -0.79
C ASN A 43 6.36 -0.46 -0.21
N TYR A 44 6.77 -0.47 1.06
CA TYR A 44 7.13 0.74 1.79
C TYR A 44 8.29 1.53 1.15
N ILE A 45 9.35 0.83 0.74
CA ILE A 45 10.54 1.47 0.13
C ILE A 45 10.18 2.19 -1.16
N GLY A 46 9.38 1.54 -2.01
CA GLY A 46 8.85 2.10 -3.24
C GLY A 46 7.94 3.30 -2.97
N VAL A 47 7.08 3.25 -1.94
CA VAL A 47 6.21 4.37 -1.56
C VAL A 47 7.03 5.57 -1.13
N CYS A 48 8.04 5.37 -0.27
CA CYS A 48 8.96 6.43 0.14
C CYS A 48 9.64 7.06 -1.09
N LYS A 49 10.27 6.23 -1.94
CA LYS A 49 10.95 6.68 -3.16
C LYS A 49 10.01 7.43 -4.11
N CYS A 50 8.76 6.99 -4.23
CA CYS A 50 7.75 7.61 -5.06
C CYS A 50 7.31 8.98 -4.53
N LEU A 51 7.22 9.16 -3.20
CA LEU A 51 6.89 10.45 -2.62
C LEU A 51 8.08 11.42 -2.74
N GLU A 52 9.29 10.92 -2.50
CA GLU A 52 10.55 11.67 -2.60
C GLU A 52 10.77 12.24 -4.02
N ASP A 53 10.50 11.45 -5.07
CA ASP A 53 10.60 11.92 -6.46
C ASP A 53 9.29 12.48 -7.04
N ASN A 54 8.30 12.75 -6.17
CA ASN A 54 7.00 13.33 -6.52
C ASN A 54 6.29 12.60 -7.68
N PHE A 55 6.23 11.27 -7.60
CA PHE A 55 5.55 10.37 -8.54
C PHE A 55 6.13 10.37 -9.95
N LYS A 56 7.36 10.89 -10.15
CA LYS A 56 7.96 11.10 -11.48
C LYS A 56 7.91 9.86 -12.38
N ASN A 57 8.11 8.67 -11.83
CA ASN A 57 8.19 7.43 -12.58
C ASN A 57 6.98 6.51 -12.34
N PHE A 58 5.90 7.00 -11.72
CA PHE A 58 4.79 6.14 -11.28
C PHE A 58 4.02 5.55 -12.45
N THR A 59 3.70 6.40 -13.43
CA THR A 59 2.99 6.05 -14.67
C THR A 59 3.91 6.04 -15.90
N ASN A 60 5.24 6.18 -15.73
CA ASN A 60 6.17 6.21 -16.86
C ASN A 60 6.20 4.85 -17.59
N PRO A 61 5.77 4.77 -18.87
CA PRO A 61 5.68 3.51 -19.59
C PRO A 61 6.99 2.74 -19.70
N SER A 62 8.13 3.43 -19.67
CA SER A 62 9.46 2.79 -19.72
C SER A 62 9.74 1.89 -18.51
N TYR A 63 9.02 2.11 -17.40
CA TYR A 63 9.11 1.30 -16.19
C TYR A 63 7.92 0.37 -15.99
N LEU A 64 6.92 0.41 -16.88
CA LEU A 64 5.75 -0.47 -16.83
C LEU A 64 6.00 -1.71 -17.68
N THR A 65 5.75 -2.87 -17.10
CA THR A 65 5.86 -4.15 -17.80
C THR A 65 4.76 -5.10 -17.36
N LEU A 66 4.49 -6.12 -18.17
CA LEU A 66 3.65 -7.24 -17.77
C LEU A 66 4.54 -8.36 -17.25
N LYS A 67 4.34 -8.74 -15.99
CA LYS A 67 4.98 -9.90 -15.39
C LYS A 67 3.93 -10.95 -15.11
N LYS A 68 4.25 -12.21 -15.38
CA LYS A 68 3.34 -13.33 -15.11
C LYS A 68 3.06 -13.38 -13.61
N ALA A 69 1.78 -13.44 -13.23
CA ALA A 69 1.38 -13.54 -11.85
C ALA A 69 1.97 -14.81 -11.23
N PRO A 70 2.45 -14.76 -9.98
CA PRO A 70 2.92 -15.96 -9.30
C PRO A 70 1.77 -16.95 -9.11
N LYS A 71 2.06 -18.26 -9.18
CA LYS A 71 1.06 -19.31 -8.90
C LYS A 71 0.72 -19.30 -7.42
N MET A 72 -0.50 -18.91 -7.08
CA MET A 72 -0.94 -18.78 -5.68
C MET A 72 -2.32 -19.38 -5.47
N LYS A 73 -2.43 -20.43 -4.64
CA LYS A 73 -3.71 -21.11 -4.33
C LYS A 73 -4.75 -20.20 -3.66
N GLN A 74 -4.31 -19.20 -2.90
CA GLN A 74 -5.19 -18.41 -2.03
C GLN A 74 -5.87 -17.22 -2.72
N HIS A 75 -5.49 -16.88 -3.95
CA HIS A 75 -5.90 -15.61 -4.54
C HIS A 75 -7.16 -15.68 -5.41
N LEU A 76 -7.53 -16.85 -5.94
CA LEU A 76 -8.51 -16.94 -7.03
C LEU A 76 -9.43 -18.19 -6.99
N GLY A 77 -9.37 -19.00 -5.93
CA GLY A 77 -10.03 -20.31 -5.91
C GLY A 77 -9.51 -21.23 -7.02
N ASP A 78 -10.27 -22.25 -7.40
CA ASP A 78 -9.91 -23.23 -8.44
C ASP A 78 -9.90 -22.66 -9.87
N ASN A 79 -10.22 -21.37 -10.06
CA ASN A 79 -10.34 -20.71 -11.36
C ASN A 79 -9.06 -19.96 -11.77
N GLN A 80 -7.89 -20.40 -11.30
CA GLN A 80 -6.63 -19.81 -11.72
C GLN A 80 -6.43 -20.11 -13.21
N ASN A 81 -6.63 -19.10 -14.06
CA ASN A 81 -6.05 -19.15 -15.39
C ASN A 81 -4.54 -19.09 -15.21
N ASP A 82 -3.84 -20.11 -15.71
CA ASP A 82 -2.38 -20.22 -15.63
C ASP A 82 -1.64 -19.06 -16.33
N ASP A 83 -2.36 -18.11 -16.93
CA ASP A 83 -1.86 -17.01 -17.76
C ASP A 83 -2.30 -15.61 -17.26
N GLU A 84 -2.55 -15.42 -15.96
CA GLU A 84 -2.72 -14.07 -15.42
C GLU A 84 -1.38 -13.31 -15.44
N TYR A 85 -1.44 -12.02 -15.81
CA TYR A 85 -0.31 -11.11 -15.78
C TYR A 85 -0.63 -9.93 -14.88
N PHE A 86 0.39 -9.37 -14.24
CA PHE A 86 0.29 -8.11 -13.53
C PHE A 86 1.05 -7.00 -14.25
N ILE A 87 0.43 -5.83 -14.34
CA ILE A 87 1.12 -4.58 -14.60
C ILE A 87 2.06 -4.34 -13.40
N PHE A 88 3.34 -4.19 -13.71
CA PHE A 88 4.42 -4.04 -12.73
C PHE A 88 5.22 -2.78 -13.03
N ASN A 89 5.40 -1.91 -12.02
CA ASN A 89 6.33 -0.80 -12.10
C ASN A 89 7.70 -1.24 -11.58
N THR A 90 8.67 -1.34 -12.47
CA THR A 90 10.04 -1.81 -12.21
C THR A 90 10.91 -0.81 -11.45
N TYR A 91 10.52 0.46 -11.38
CA TYR A 91 11.30 1.49 -10.71
C TYR A 91 11.02 1.58 -9.20
N TYR A 92 9.77 1.33 -8.79
CA TYR A 92 9.34 1.29 -7.39
C TYR A 92 9.00 -0.13 -6.89
N ASN A 93 9.02 -1.13 -7.78
CA ASN A 93 8.57 -2.50 -7.51
C ASN A 93 7.11 -2.57 -7.04
N PHE A 94 6.21 -1.89 -7.75
CA PHE A 94 4.78 -1.92 -7.46
C PHE A 94 4.03 -2.88 -8.36
N VAL A 95 2.99 -3.51 -7.81
CA VAL A 95 2.10 -4.42 -8.54
C VAL A 95 0.70 -3.81 -8.60
N PHE A 96 0.13 -3.72 -9.81
CA PHE A 96 -1.20 -3.16 -10.04
C PHE A 96 -2.20 -4.25 -10.42
N ASN A 97 -2.35 -5.26 -9.56
CA ASN A 97 -3.20 -6.43 -9.82
C ASN A 97 -4.64 -6.06 -10.22
N HIS A 98 -5.24 -5.05 -9.59
CA HIS A 98 -6.61 -4.61 -9.91
C HIS A 98 -6.78 -3.94 -11.29
N GLU A 99 -5.71 -3.44 -11.87
CA GLU A 99 -5.71 -2.88 -13.24
C GLU A 99 -5.13 -3.87 -14.25
N SER A 100 -4.84 -5.11 -13.85
CA SER A 100 -4.19 -6.07 -14.72
C SER A 100 -5.18 -7.01 -15.43
N PRO A 101 -4.83 -7.55 -16.60
CA PRO A 101 -5.69 -8.48 -17.32
C PRO A 101 -6.03 -9.72 -16.48
N GLY A 102 -7.32 -10.06 -16.41
CA GLY A 102 -7.80 -11.28 -15.77
C GLY A 102 -8.11 -11.17 -14.28
N HIS A 103 -7.67 -10.12 -13.57
CA HIS A 103 -7.89 -10.02 -12.13
C HIS A 103 -9.35 -9.78 -11.77
N GLY A 104 -9.98 -10.76 -11.11
CA GLY A 104 -11.34 -10.65 -10.56
C GLY A 104 -12.45 -10.36 -11.57
N ASN A 105 -12.19 -10.48 -12.88
CA ASN A 105 -13.08 -10.04 -13.96
C ASN A 105 -13.58 -8.57 -13.81
N LEU A 106 -12.77 -7.68 -13.21
CA LEU A 106 -13.17 -6.29 -12.95
C LEU A 106 -13.61 -5.53 -14.21
N TYR A 107 -13.04 -5.88 -15.36
CA TYR A 107 -13.43 -5.34 -16.66
C TYR A 107 -14.92 -5.51 -16.99
N LYS A 108 -15.57 -6.57 -16.48
CA LYS A 108 -17.01 -6.80 -16.65
C LYS A 108 -17.84 -5.88 -15.75
N SER A 109 -17.46 -5.75 -14.48
CA SER A 109 -18.20 -4.94 -13.52
C SER A 109 -17.98 -3.43 -13.70
N GLU A 110 -16.80 -3.03 -14.18
CA GLU A 110 -16.45 -1.63 -14.43
C GLU A 110 -16.66 -1.21 -15.90
N ASN A 111 -17.19 -2.10 -16.76
CA ASN A 111 -17.46 -1.86 -18.18
C ASN A 111 -16.26 -1.26 -18.93
N TRP A 112 -15.08 -1.87 -18.79
CA TRP A 112 -13.88 -1.36 -19.45
C TRP A 112 -13.96 -1.53 -20.97
N GLU A 113 -13.69 -0.44 -21.69
CA GLU A 113 -13.86 -0.32 -23.14
C GLU A 113 -13.17 -1.44 -23.94
N PHE A 114 -11.99 -1.87 -23.51
CA PHE A 114 -11.20 -2.90 -24.20
C PHE A 114 -11.12 -4.21 -23.41
N GLY A 115 -12.13 -4.46 -22.56
CA GLY A 115 -12.20 -5.68 -21.76
C GLY A 115 -10.96 -5.86 -20.87
N PRO A 116 -10.38 -7.08 -20.77
CA PRO A 116 -9.24 -7.34 -19.89
C PRO A 116 -7.99 -6.55 -20.27
N ASP A 117 -7.86 -6.10 -21.52
CA ASP A 117 -6.67 -5.41 -22.02
C ASP A 117 -6.73 -3.88 -21.88
N HIS A 118 -7.80 -3.35 -21.27
CA HIS A 118 -8.08 -1.92 -21.18
C HIS A 118 -6.89 -1.08 -20.71
N PHE A 119 -6.15 -1.56 -19.71
CA PHE A 119 -5.04 -0.82 -19.12
C PHE A 119 -3.68 -1.09 -19.76
N ILE A 120 -3.55 -2.07 -20.65
CA ILE A 120 -2.28 -2.41 -21.31
C ILE A 120 -2.25 -1.93 -22.76
N LYS A 121 -3.42 -1.64 -23.33
CA LYS A 121 -3.57 -1.15 -24.70
C LYS A 121 -2.94 0.24 -24.86
N ASN A 122 -2.50 0.55 -26.09
CA ASN A 122 -1.93 1.85 -26.48
C ASN A 122 -0.81 2.32 -25.54
N ASN A 123 0.14 1.43 -25.21
CA ASN A 123 1.26 1.75 -24.31
C ASN A 123 0.79 2.27 -22.94
N PHE A 124 -0.16 1.56 -22.32
CA PHE A 124 -0.70 1.84 -21.00
C PHE A 124 -1.49 3.18 -20.87
N GLU A 125 -2.00 3.74 -21.96
CA GLU A 125 -2.69 5.04 -21.98
C GLU A 125 -3.77 5.20 -20.89
N LYS A 126 -4.71 4.25 -20.80
CA LYS A 126 -5.80 4.30 -19.80
C LYS A 126 -5.31 4.06 -18.38
N PHE A 127 -4.20 3.36 -18.20
CA PHE A 127 -3.58 3.15 -16.90
C PHE A 127 -2.97 4.45 -16.40
N ILE A 128 -2.25 5.15 -17.27
CA ILE A 128 -1.65 6.45 -17.02
C ILE A 128 -2.74 7.46 -16.65
N GLU A 129 -3.78 7.57 -17.49
CA GLU A 129 -4.92 8.47 -17.24
C GLU A 129 -5.55 8.23 -15.85
N ARG A 130 -5.79 6.95 -15.49
CA ARG A 130 -6.40 6.59 -14.20
C ARG A 130 -5.50 6.97 -13.03
N TYR A 131 -4.20 6.70 -13.11
CA TYR A 131 -3.29 6.96 -12.00
C TYR A 131 -2.87 8.41 -11.89
N ASP A 132 -2.77 9.16 -12.98
CA ASP A 132 -2.54 10.60 -12.94
C ASP A 132 -3.69 11.31 -12.20
N ASN A 133 -4.93 10.91 -12.47
CA ASN A 133 -6.10 11.39 -11.74
C ASN A 133 -6.04 11.04 -10.24
N ARG A 134 -5.58 9.83 -9.88
CA ARG A 134 -5.40 9.42 -8.48
C ARG A 134 -4.29 10.21 -7.80
N ILE A 135 -3.18 10.46 -8.47
CA ILE A 135 -2.08 11.29 -7.97
C ILE A 135 -2.55 12.72 -7.74
N ALA A 136 -3.34 13.27 -8.67
CA ALA A 136 -3.97 14.58 -8.49
C ALA A 136 -4.90 14.60 -7.27
N ASN A 137 -5.74 13.57 -7.06
CA ASN A 137 -6.58 13.47 -5.86
C ASN A 137 -5.76 13.44 -4.58
N PHE A 138 -4.68 12.66 -4.55
CA PHE A 138 -3.77 12.59 -3.41
C PHE A 138 -3.18 13.97 -3.08
N ARG A 139 -2.63 14.66 -4.09
CA ARG A 139 -2.10 16.03 -3.93
C ARG A 139 -3.17 17.01 -3.43
N ASN A 140 -4.39 16.92 -3.96
CA ASN A 140 -5.50 17.75 -3.53
C ASN A 140 -5.85 17.52 -2.06
N TYR A 141 -5.79 16.26 -1.58
CA TYR A 141 -5.98 15.99 -0.16
C TYR A 141 -4.86 16.57 0.71
N LEU A 142 -3.59 16.39 0.31
CA LEU A 142 -2.47 16.95 1.08
C LEU A 142 -2.52 18.49 1.17
N ASN A 143 -3.03 19.15 0.13
CA ASN A 143 -3.13 20.61 0.07
C ASN A 143 -4.46 21.17 0.61
N SER A 144 -5.34 20.34 1.17
CA SER A 144 -6.68 20.76 1.59
C SER A 144 -6.72 21.54 2.92
N GLY A 145 -5.64 21.51 3.70
CA GLY A 145 -5.61 22.04 5.07
C GLY A 145 -6.30 21.14 6.11
N HIS A 146 -6.83 19.98 5.69
CA HIS A 146 -7.36 18.95 6.58
C HIS A 146 -6.23 18.18 7.29
N HIS A 147 -6.59 17.48 8.37
CA HIS A 147 -5.65 16.58 9.04
C HIS A 147 -5.63 15.23 8.32
N ILE A 148 -4.45 14.80 7.86
CA ILE A 148 -4.27 13.58 7.07
C ILE A 148 -3.86 12.41 7.96
N ASN A 149 -4.58 11.31 7.88
CA ASN A 149 -4.24 10.07 8.56
C ASN A 149 -3.70 9.07 7.53
N PHE A 150 -2.38 8.95 7.43
CA PHE A 150 -1.77 7.92 6.60
C PHE A 150 -1.92 6.56 7.26
N VAL A 151 -2.31 5.55 6.48
CA VAL A 151 -2.46 4.17 6.97
C VAL A 151 -1.48 3.27 6.23
N LEU A 152 -0.51 2.75 6.99
CA LEU A 152 0.45 1.73 6.55
C LEU A 152 0.03 0.39 7.13
N LEU A 153 -0.21 -0.58 6.26
CA LEU A 153 -0.45 -1.96 6.67
C LEU A 153 0.85 -2.76 6.52
N ARG A 154 1.11 -3.67 7.45
CA ARG A 154 2.21 -4.66 7.37
C ARG A 154 3.61 -4.08 7.35
N TYR A 155 3.78 -2.95 8.00
CA TYR A 155 5.09 -2.39 8.30
C TYR A 155 5.38 -2.65 9.77
N ASN A 156 6.48 -3.33 10.08
CA ASN A 156 6.79 -3.78 11.43
C ASN A 156 7.80 -2.86 12.16
N ASP A 157 8.03 -1.66 11.63
CA ASP A 157 9.02 -0.69 12.13
C ASP A 157 8.40 0.71 12.32
N ILE A 158 9.17 1.66 12.85
CA ILE A 158 8.82 3.10 12.80
C ILE A 158 9.05 3.61 11.37
N PRO A 159 8.07 4.30 10.76
CA PRO A 159 8.20 4.81 9.40
C PRO A 159 9.01 6.13 9.35
N CYS A 160 10.19 6.19 10.00
CA CYS A 160 11.03 7.40 10.10
C CYS A 160 11.35 8.01 8.74
N LYS A 161 11.66 7.15 7.75
CA LYS A 161 11.95 7.60 6.38
C LYS A 161 10.73 8.30 5.75
N LEU A 162 9.54 7.74 5.90
CA LEU A 162 8.31 8.37 5.39
C LEU A 162 8.06 9.70 6.09
N GLU A 163 8.20 9.77 7.41
CA GLU A 163 8.05 11.01 8.18
C GLU A 163 9.03 12.09 7.70
N THR A 164 10.29 11.73 7.50
CA THR A 164 11.33 12.63 6.97
C THR A 164 10.94 13.17 5.60
N ILE A 165 10.45 12.31 4.69
CA ILE A 165 10.00 12.70 3.36
C ILE A 165 8.80 13.65 3.47
N LEU A 166 7.81 13.34 4.30
CA LEU A 166 6.62 14.18 4.48
C LEU A 166 6.99 15.55 5.04
N ASN A 167 7.86 15.62 6.04
CA ASN A 167 8.33 16.88 6.62
C ASN A 167 9.18 17.71 5.64
N THR A 168 9.92 17.05 4.77
CA THR A 168 10.76 17.73 3.75
C THR A 168 9.92 18.28 2.61
N HIS A 169 9.00 17.48 2.05
CA HIS A 169 8.25 17.83 0.85
C HIS A 169 6.90 18.50 1.12
N TYR A 170 6.34 18.32 2.32
CA TYR A 170 5.06 18.87 2.74
C TYR A 170 5.16 19.47 4.16
N PRO A 171 6.01 20.50 4.39
CA PRO A 171 6.35 20.99 5.73
C PRO A 171 5.17 21.61 6.50
N THR A 172 4.08 21.95 5.82
CA THR A 172 2.87 22.50 6.44
C THR A 172 1.76 21.46 6.60
N LEU A 173 2.01 20.20 6.22
CA LEU A 173 1.03 19.14 6.31
C LEU A 173 0.78 18.78 7.77
N ASN A 174 -0.49 18.77 8.18
CA ASN A 174 -0.90 18.27 9.49
C ASN A 174 -1.29 16.80 9.34
N TYR A 175 -0.51 15.86 9.88
CA TYR A 175 -0.73 14.44 9.66
C TYR A 175 -0.40 13.55 10.86
N ASN A 176 -0.93 12.32 10.81
CA ASN A 176 -0.53 11.17 11.63
C ASN A 176 -0.22 9.98 10.73
N ILE A 177 0.70 9.11 11.14
CA ILE A 177 0.96 7.82 10.48
C ILE A 177 0.49 6.68 11.39
N HIS A 178 -0.47 5.90 10.89
CA HIS A 178 -1.03 4.73 11.56
C HIS A 178 -0.41 3.48 10.97
N VAL A 179 0.36 2.75 11.77
CA VAL A 179 0.97 1.48 11.36
C VAL A 179 0.15 0.32 11.91
N LEU A 180 -0.37 -0.51 11.01
CA LEU A 180 -1.19 -1.68 11.33
C LEU A 180 -0.38 -2.95 11.14
N ILE A 181 -0.05 -3.58 12.26
CA ILE A 181 0.59 -4.89 12.31
C ILE A 181 -0.51 -5.94 12.48
N LYS A 182 -0.77 -6.76 11.46
CA LYS A 182 -1.75 -7.84 11.59
C LYS A 182 -1.13 -9.02 12.35
N HIS A 183 -1.36 -9.10 13.65
CA HIS A 183 -1.07 -10.34 14.38
C HIS A 183 -2.05 -11.43 13.90
N SER A 184 -1.57 -12.66 13.70
CA SER A 184 -2.45 -13.82 13.53
C SER A 184 -3.36 -13.93 14.76
N SER A 185 -4.59 -14.40 14.57
CA SER A 185 -5.59 -14.57 15.64
C SER A 185 -5.25 -15.64 16.68
N GLU A 186 -4.02 -16.15 16.69
CA GLU A 186 -3.54 -17.14 17.64
C GLU A 186 -2.51 -16.49 18.58
N SER A 187 -2.93 -16.36 19.85
CA SER A 187 -2.15 -16.01 21.05
C SER A 187 -1.72 -14.54 21.27
N LEU A 188 -2.63 -13.81 21.94
CA LEU A 188 -2.30 -12.81 22.96
C LEU A 188 -1.57 -13.52 24.12
N ASN A 189 -0.27 -13.75 23.96
CA ASN A 189 0.69 -13.95 25.05
C ASN A 189 2.09 -13.61 24.47
N LEU A 190 2.38 -12.32 24.44
CA LEU A 190 3.63 -11.75 23.95
C LEU A 190 4.80 -12.13 24.87
N THR A 191 5.37 -13.32 24.66
CA THR A 191 6.83 -13.46 24.74
C THR A 191 7.34 -13.11 23.35
N ARG A 192 7.94 -11.93 23.20
CA ARG A 192 8.51 -11.43 21.93
C ARG A 192 9.47 -12.48 21.36
N THR A 193 9.03 -13.18 20.31
CA THR A 193 9.91 -13.90 19.41
C THR A 193 9.66 -13.35 18.01
N ASN A 194 10.61 -12.52 17.56
CA ASN A 194 10.69 -12.02 16.19
C ASN A 194 11.21 -13.14 15.29
N THR A 195 10.32 -14.05 14.89
CA THR A 195 10.61 -15.02 13.84
C THR A 195 9.82 -14.63 12.59
N ALA A 196 10.38 -14.92 11.41
CA ALA A 196 9.74 -14.81 10.10
C ALA A 196 8.50 -15.73 9.91
N GLU A 197 7.91 -16.18 11.02
CA GLU A 197 6.77 -17.09 11.12
C GLU A 197 5.41 -16.38 10.98
N GLY A 198 5.39 -15.04 10.93
CA GLY A 198 4.15 -14.24 10.79
C GLY A 198 3.67 -13.96 9.36
N LEU A 199 4.51 -14.18 8.34
CA LEU A 199 4.12 -13.98 6.94
C LEU A 199 3.46 -15.25 6.40
N ASN A 200 2.24 -15.12 5.88
CA ASN A 200 1.63 -16.24 5.15
C ASN A 200 2.35 -16.43 3.80
N ASN A 201 2.17 -17.62 3.20
CA ASN A 201 2.76 -17.94 1.88
C ASN A 201 2.39 -16.90 0.82
N PHE A 202 1.23 -16.28 0.99
CA PHE A 202 0.77 -15.23 0.12
C PHE A 202 1.72 -14.01 0.13
N GLU A 203 1.99 -13.49 1.32
CA GLU A 203 2.83 -12.31 1.54
C GLU A 203 4.29 -12.59 1.12
N LYS A 204 4.84 -13.76 1.48
CA LYS A 204 6.20 -14.17 1.08
C LYS A 204 6.39 -14.17 -0.44
N THR A 205 5.39 -14.67 -1.16
CA THR A 205 5.43 -14.71 -2.62
C THR A 205 5.45 -13.32 -3.22
N TYR A 206 4.65 -12.37 -2.71
CA TYR A 206 4.65 -11.00 -3.22
C TYR A 206 5.93 -10.23 -2.89
N LEU A 207 6.52 -10.44 -1.70
CA LEU A 207 7.82 -9.86 -1.37
C LEU A 207 8.91 -10.36 -2.34
N ALA A 208 8.98 -11.68 -2.55
CA ALA A 208 9.90 -12.27 -3.51
C ALA A 208 9.65 -11.75 -4.94
N TYR A 209 8.38 -11.62 -5.34
CA TYR A 209 7.99 -11.10 -6.65
C TYR A 209 8.37 -9.62 -6.86
N MET A 210 8.30 -8.82 -5.80
CA MET A 210 8.76 -7.43 -5.78
C MET A 210 10.28 -7.30 -5.59
N ASN A 211 11.01 -8.42 -5.48
CA ASN A 211 12.44 -8.47 -5.19
C ASN A 211 12.83 -7.70 -3.92
N ILE A 212 12.00 -7.79 -2.89
CA ILE A 212 12.25 -7.19 -1.58
C ILE A 212 12.79 -8.29 -0.69
N GLN A 213 14.02 -8.12 -0.23
CA GLN A 213 14.58 -9.05 0.75
C GLN A 213 13.98 -8.74 2.13
N GLU A 214 13.64 -9.76 2.92
CA GLU A 214 13.06 -9.57 4.27
C GLU A 214 13.98 -8.74 5.19
N ASN A 215 15.28 -8.79 4.93
CA ASN A 215 16.33 -8.08 5.64
C ASN A 215 16.69 -6.71 5.03
N GLU A 216 15.94 -6.15 4.07
CA GLU A 216 16.11 -4.75 3.60
C GLU A 216 15.58 -3.70 4.60
N TYR A 217 15.17 -4.13 5.80
CA TYR A 217 14.83 -3.28 6.94
C TYR A 217 15.83 -3.32 8.13
N PRO A 218 17.16 -3.55 7.98
CA PRO A 218 17.93 -4.10 9.08
C PRO A 218 18.62 -3.08 10.00
N GLU A 219 18.85 -1.82 9.58
CA GLU A 219 19.70 -0.90 10.35
C GLU A 219 18.95 0.05 11.30
N GLU A 220 17.72 0.46 10.99
CA GLU A 220 16.91 1.29 11.90
C GLU A 220 16.21 0.44 12.99
N TYR A 221 15.91 -0.82 12.68
CA TYR A 221 15.31 -1.82 13.57
C TYR A 221 16.10 -2.09 14.86
N ALA A 222 17.44 -2.08 14.77
CA ALA A 222 18.33 -2.34 15.90
C ALA A 222 18.35 -1.15 16.88
N ARG A 223 18.10 0.06 16.40
CA ARG A 223 18.03 1.28 17.21
C ARG A 223 16.69 1.36 17.96
N PHE A 224 15.60 0.98 17.30
CA PHE A 224 14.24 1.02 17.85
C PHE A 224 14.06 0.14 19.10
N ASN A 225 14.70 -1.04 19.15
CA ASN A 225 14.61 -1.91 20.32
C ASN A 225 15.26 -1.36 21.61
N LYS A 226 15.99 -0.23 21.53
CA LYS A 226 16.68 0.36 22.68
C LYS A 226 15.94 1.55 23.30
N GLU A 227 14.96 2.13 22.61
CA GLU A 227 14.36 3.43 22.98
C GLU A 227 12.84 3.40 23.24
N ILE A 228 12.15 2.25 23.10
CA ILE A 228 10.74 2.19 23.48
C ILE A 228 10.60 2.14 25.01
N ASP A 229 10.30 3.30 25.58
CA ASP A 229 9.67 3.42 26.89
C ASP A 229 8.32 2.68 26.86
N THR A 230 8.19 1.66 27.70
CA THR A 230 7.06 0.71 27.73
C THR A 230 5.69 1.34 28.00
N ASN A 231 5.64 2.66 28.24
CA ASN A 231 4.43 3.42 28.54
C ASN A 231 3.62 3.89 27.32
N MET A 232 4.09 3.69 26.07
CA MET A 232 3.34 4.06 24.86
C MET A 232 2.46 2.94 24.27
N PHE A 233 2.44 1.74 24.87
CA PHE A 233 1.61 0.64 24.40
C PHE A 233 0.26 0.60 25.13
N ASP A 234 -0.82 0.99 24.45
CA ASP A 234 -2.15 0.57 24.86
C ASP A 234 -2.34 -0.90 24.46
N THR A 235 -2.13 -1.82 25.41
CA THR A 235 -2.26 -3.26 25.19
C THR A 235 -3.70 -3.71 24.92
N SER A 236 -4.69 -2.82 25.02
CA SER A 236 -6.09 -3.14 24.71
C SER A 236 -6.42 -3.04 23.21
N ASN A 237 -5.57 -2.40 22.40
CA ASN A 237 -5.69 -2.32 20.95
C ASN A 237 -4.30 -2.21 20.32
N SER A 238 -3.95 -3.08 19.37
CA SER A 238 -2.66 -3.09 18.63
C SER A 238 -2.44 -1.82 17.79
N ARG A 239 -2.25 -0.67 18.44
CA ARG A 239 -2.03 0.64 17.84
C ARG A 239 -0.73 1.21 18.38
N ILE A 240 0.18 1.56 17.48
CA ILE A 240 1.27 2.48 17.78
C ILE A 240 0.84 3.82 17.19
N ILE A 241 0.57 4.80 18.06
CA ILE A 241 0.33 6.18 17.66
C ILE A 241 1.64 6.93 17.88
N LEU A 242 2.33 7.25 16.79
CA LEU A 242 3.45 8.18 16.80
C LEU A 242 2.84 9.59 16.77
N LYS A 243 3.22 10.43 17.74
CA LYS A 243 2.81 11.84 17.83
C LYS A 243 3.97 12.73 17.45
#